data_AF-A0A3N4E5Z9-F1
#
_entry.id   AF-A0A3N4E5Z9-F1
#
_cell.length_a   1.000
_cell.length_b   1.000
_cell.length_c   1.000
_cell.angle_alpha   90.00
_cell.angle_beta   90.00
_cell.angle_gamma   90.00
#
_symmetry.space_group_name_H-M   'P 1'
#
loop_
_entity.id
_entity.type
_entity.pdbx_description
1 polymer ?
#
loop_
_entity_poly.entity_id
_entity_poly.type
_entity_poly.pdbx_seq_one_letter_code
_entity_poly.pdbx_strand_id
1 'polypeptide(L)'
;MTKHNMKHKKYFLILSIIFAIECLVLSISPYDRADWALENVLVVVSVILIAISYKKCPLSRVSYGFIFVFMSLHEIGSYYTYSNVPYDAFLTSYFNFSLNEYMGWTRNNFDRLIHLLYGLLLASPIRELYCRIAGMKGFWSYLAPLNLIMATSMLYELVEWGAAETFGGDLGMAYLGTQGDIWDAHKDMALASLGALIAMAITLYINSRIQKDFGEEWQLSLKLKF
;
A
#
# COMPACT_ATOMS: atom_id res chain seq x y z
N MET A 1 -19.38 -10.19 24.62
CA MET A 1 -18.29 -10.26 23.62
C MET A 1 -17.32 -11.37 24.02
N THR A 2 -16.94 -12.26 23.10
CA THR A 2 -15.92 -13.29 23.38
C THR A 2 -14.56 -12.64 23.64
N LYS A 3 -13.69 -13.27 24.44
CA LYS A 3 -12.32 -12.78 24.74
C LYS A 3 -11.49 -12.51 23.47
N HIS A 4 -11.74 -13.27 22.41
CA HIS A 4 -11.13 -13.08 21.09
C HIS A 4 -11.56 -11.76 20.43
N ASN A 5 -12.85 -11.44 20.41
CA ASN A 5 -13.37 -10.18 19.86
C ASN A 5 -12.86 -8.96 20.63
N MET A 6 -12.64 -9.08 21.94
CA MET A 6 -12.03 -8.00 22.73
C MET A 6 -10.57 -7.74 22.36
N LYS A 7 -9.77 -8.80 22.12
CA LYS A 7 -8.37 -8.64 21.70
C LYS A 7 -8.25 -8.00 20.32
N HIS A 8 -9.15 -8.36 19.41
CA HIS A 8 -9.18 -7.80 18.05
C HIS A 8 -9.54 -6.31 18.05
N LYS A 9 -10.60 -5.92 18.79
CA LYS A 9 -10.98 -4.51 18.95
C LYS A 9 -9.87 -3.67 19.59
N LYS A 10 -9.20 -4.21 20.62
CA LYS A 10 -8.04 -3.54 21.23
C LYS A 10 -6.91 -3.33 20.23
N TYR A 11 -6.58 -4.35 19.44
CA TYR A 11 -5.52 -4.26 18.43
C TYR A 11 -5.82 -3.17 17.40
N PHE A 12 -7.02 -3.17 16.81
CA PHE A 12 -7.45 -2.13 15.87
C PHE A 12 -7.36 -0.74 16.50
N LEU A 13 -7.91 -0.55 17.70
CA LEU A 13 -7.89 0.76 18.37
C LEU A 13 -6.47 1.26 18.67
N ILE A 14 -5.57 0.37 19.09
CA ILE A 14 -4.17 0.72 19.35
C ILE A 14 -3.51 1.24 18.06
N LEU A 15 -3.66 0.52 16.94
CA LEU A 15 -3.11 0.96 15.65
C LEU A 15 -3.72 2.30 15.22
N SER A 16 -5.03 2.48 15.36
CA SER A 16 -5.69 3.75 15.02
C SER A 16 -5.19 4.93 15.86
N ILE A 17 -4.94 4.73 17.15
CA ILE A 17 -4.40 5.78 18.03
C ILE A 17 -2.97 6.13 17.65
N ILE A 18 -2.12 5.11 17.41
CA ILE A 18 -0.73 5.33 17.00
C ILE A 18 -0.70 6.09 15.67
N PHE A 19 -1.48 5.64 14.69
CA PHE A 19 -1.57 6.29 13.39
C PHE A 19 -2.08 7.74 13.49
N ALA A 20 -3.09 7.99 14.34
CA ALA A 20 -3.58 9.35 14.56
C ALA A 20 -2.51 10.25 15.19
N ILE A 21 -1.72 9.74 16.13
CA ILE A 21 -0.60 10.50 16.72
C ILE A 21 0.46 10.79 15.65
N GLU A 22 0.80 9.81 14.82
CA GLU A 22 1.74 9.97 13.72
C GLU A 22 1.27 11.05 12.73
N CYS A 23 0.02 10.99 12.25
CA CYS A 23 -0.58 12.01 11.39
C CYS A 23 -0.51 13.40 12.04
N LEU A 24 -0.83 13.50 13.34
CA LEU A 24 -0.77 14.78 14.05
C LEU A 24 0.65 15.33 14.11
N VAL A 25 1.64 14.48 14.41
CA VAL A 25 3.05 14.90 14.47
C VAL A 25 3.54 15.32 13.08
N LEU A 26 3.25 14.55 12.04
CA LEU A 26 3.67 14.83 10.67
C LEU A 26 2.86 15.97 10.02
N SER A 27 1.71 16.36 10.58
CA SER A 27 1.04 17.59 10.15
C SER A 27 1.74 18.88 10.64
N ILE A 28 2.70 18.76 11.57
CA ILE A 28 3.44 19.92 12.09
C ILE A 28 4.54 20.29 11.11
N SER A 29 4.27 21.32 10.30
CA SER A 29 5.23 21.91 9.37
C SER A 29 5.80 20.92 8.34
N PRO A 30 4.95 20.27 7.51
CA PRO A 30 5.43 19.44 6.41
C PRO A 30 6.28 20.26 5.42
N TYR A 31 7.11 19.58 4.63
CA TYR A 31 8.04 20.21 3.67
C TYR A 31 7.33 21.18 2.72
N ASP A 32 6.22 20.73 2.13
CA ASP A 32 5.31 21.55 1.36
C ASP A 32 3.88 21.28 1.83
N ARG A 33 3.16 22.33 2.23
CA ARG A 33 1.81 22.20 2.80
C ARG A 33 0.76 21.85 1.75
N ALA A 34 0.92 22.31 0.51
CA ALA A 34 -0.02 22.07 -0.56
C ALA A 34 0.11 20.63 -1.07
N ASP A 35 1.35 20.19 -1.29
CA ASP A 35 1.68 18.81 -1.65
C ASP A 35 1.22 17.83 -0.56
N TRP A 36 1.58 18.09 0.71
CA TRP A 36 1.14 17.29 1.84
C TRP A 36 -0.39 17.12 1.91
N ALA A 37 -1.12 18.22 1.66
CA ALA A 37 -2.58 18.18 1.66
C ALA A 37 -3.15 17.34 0.51
N LEU A 38 -2.54 17.42 -0.69
CA LEU A 38 -2.94 16.64 -1.86
C LEU A 38 -2.73 15.15 -1.63
N GLU A 39 -1.55 14.77 -1.12
CA GLU A 39 -1.18 13.40 -0.74
C GLU A 39 -2.12 12.79 0.32
N ASN A 40 -2.59 13.62 1.25
CA ASN A 40 -3.44 13.18 2.35
C ASN A 40 -4.92 12.99 1.98
N VAL A 41 -5.36 13.40 0.79
CA VAL A 41 -6.78 13.25 0.37
C VAL A 41 -7.19 11.77 0.39
N LEU A 42 -6.38 10.88 -0.19
CA LEU A 42 -6.67 9.44 -0.24
C LEU A 42 -6.55 8.78 1.13
N VAL A 43 -5.68 9.29 2.01
CA VAL A 43 -5.54 8.82 3.40
C VAL A 43 -6.83 9.08 4.17
N VAL A 44 -7.38 10.29 4.12
CA VAL A 44 -8.63 10.64 4.80
C VAL A 44 -9.78 9.77 4.33
N VAL A 45 -9.91 9.58 3.00
CA VAL A 45 -10.93 8.68 2.42
C VAL A 45 -10.74 7.25 2.92
N SER A 46 -9.50 6.74 2.94
CA SER A 46 -9.18 5.39 3.41
C SER A 46 -9.52 5.19 4.89
N VAL A 47 -9.17 6.14 5.76
CA VAL A 47 -9.51 6.09 7.20
C VAL A 47 -11.02 6.03 7.40
N ILE A 48 -11.78 6.86 6.69
CA ILE A 48 -13.25 6.87 6.77
C ILE A 48 -13.83 5.52 6.33
N LEU A 49 -13.37 4.97 5.21
CA LEU A 49 -13.81 3.67 4.70
C LEU A 49 -13.49 2.53 5.67
N ILE A 50 -12.30 2.53 6.27
CA ILE A 50 -11.91 1.53 7.28
C ILE A 50 -12.78 1.66 8.54
N ALA A 51 -13.02 2.89 9.02
CA ALA A 51 -13.84 3.13 10.21
C ALA A 51 -15.30 2.68 10.02
N ILE A 52 -15.89 2.97 8.86
CA ILE A 52 -17.26 2.57 8.51
C ILE A 52 -17.35 1.05 8.34
N SER A 53 -16.38 0.45 7.64
CA SER A 53 -16.37 -0.99 7.35
C SER A 53 -16.09 -1.84 8.60
N TYR A 54 -15.39 -1.32 9.61
CA TYR A 54 -15.01 -2.05 10.83
C TYR A 54 -16.16 -2.82 11.49
N LYS A 55 -17.36 -2.22 11.55
CA LYS A 55 -18.53 -2.86 12.19
C LYS A 55 -19.17 -3.94 11.32
N LYS A 56 -19.08 -3.84 9.99
CA LYS A 56 -19.76 -4.72 9.04
C LYS A 56 -18.86 -5.83 8.52
N CYS A 57 -17.58 -5.53 8.28
CA CYS A 57 -16.58 -6.45 7.73
C CYS A 57 -15.22 -6.22 8.42
N PRO A 58 -15.05 -6.67 9.68
CA PRO A 58 -13.77 -6.51 10.37
C PRO A 58 -12.69 -7.37 9.70
N LEU A 59 -11.62 -6.74 9.21
CA LEU A 59 -10.46 -7.43 8.66
C LEU A 59 -9.65 -8.19 9.73
N SER A 60 -8.74 -9.06 9.30
CA SER A 60 -7.84 -9.78 10.20
C SER A 60 -6.81 -8.85 10.82
N ARG A 61 -6.19 -9.28 11.93
CA ARG A 61 -5.11 -8.50 12.57
C ARG A 61 -3.92 -8.30 11.64
N VAL A 62 -3.61 -9.29 10.81
CA VAL A 62 -2.53 -9.20 9.82
C VAL A 62 -2.86 -8.11 8.80
N SER A 63 -4.08 -8.12 8.26
CA SER A 63 -4.52 -7.10 7.30
C SER A 63 -4.52 -5.70 7.90
N TYR A 64 -4.98 -5.51 9.15
CA TYR A 64 -4.86 -4.21 9.81
C TYR A 64 -3.40 -3.79 10.04
N GLY A 65 -2.51 -4.74 10.38
CA GLY A 65 -1.08 -4.46 10.51
C GLY A 65 -0.45 -4.01 9.20
N PHE A 66 -0.79 -4.67 8.09
CA PHE A 66 -0.31 -4.30 6.76
C PHE A 66 -0.82 -2.93 6.31
N ILE A 67 -2.12 -2.66 6.49
CA ILE A 67 -2.70 -1.34 6.22
C ILE A 67 -2.00 -0.27 7.05
N PHE A 68 -1.82 -0.51 8.36
CA PHE A 68 -1.14 0.42 9.24
C PHE A 68 0.28 0.73 8.77
N VAL A 69 1.10 -0.30 8.49
CA VAL A 69 2.48 -0.09 8.02
C VAL A 69 2.52 0.70 6.72
N PHE A 70 1.65 0.36 5.75
CA PHE A 70 1.57 1.09 4.49
C PHE A 70 1.20 2.56 4.72
N MET A 71 0.15 2.83 5.49
CA MET A 71 -0.32 4.18 5.77
C MET A 71 0.70 5.01 6.55
N SER A 72 1.40 4.42 7.52
CA SER A 72 2.48 5.11 8.26
C SER A 72 3.62 5.54 7.32
N LEU A 73 4.03 4.65 6.41
CA LEU A 73 5.07 4.99 5.43
C LEU A 73 4.60 6.04 4.42
N HIS A 74 3.32 6.02 4.04
CA HIS A 74 2.70 7.08 3.22
C HIS A 74 2.77 8.43 3.91
N GLU A 75 2.42 8.53 5.20
CA GLU A 75 2.50 9.79 5.95
C GLU A 75 3.93 10.33 6.03
N ILE A 76 4.92 9.45 6.20
CA ILE A 76 6.33 9.84 6.16
C ILE A 76 6.67 10.39 4.76
N GLY A 77 6.25 9.70 3.69
CA GLY A 77 6.40 10.18 2.31
C GLY A 77 5.81 11.57 2.13
N SER A 78 4.53 11.73 2.46
CA SER A 78 3.78 12.98 2.34
C SER A 78 4.42 14.14 3.12
N TYR A 79 4.95 13.89 4.32
CA TYR A 79 5.66 14.93 5.08
C TYR A 79 6.88 15.49 4.35
N TYR A 80 7.61 14.64 3.62
CA TYR A 80 8.83 14.98 2.87
C TYR A 80 8.59 15.13 1.35
N THR A 81 7.34 15.20 0.89
CA THR A 81 6.98 15.24 -0.55
C THR A 81 7.60 14.09 -1.38
N TYR A 82 7.70 12.89 -0.77
CA TYR A 82 8.27 11.63 -1.28
C TYR A 82 9.73 11.68 -1.76
N SER A 83 10.03 12.53 -2.72
CA SER A 83 11.35 12.76 -3.31
C SER A 83 12.41 13.26 -2.31
N ASN A 84 11.99 13.82 -1.15
CA ASN A 84 12.92 14.32 -0.14
C ASN A 84 13.02 13.45 1.12
N VAL A 85 12.44 12.24 1.13
CA VAL A 85 12.56 11.34 2.30
C VAL A 85 14.05 10.98 2.52
N PRO A 86 14.63 11.29 3.69
CA PRO A 86 16.08 11.24 3.89
C PRO A 86 16.61 9.83 4.24
N TYR A 87 16.14 8.78 3.55
CA TYR A 87 16.51 7.40 3.88
C TYR A 87 18.02 7.15 3.74
N ASP A 88 18.67 7.71 2.71
CA ASP A 88 20.09 7.46 2.44
C ASP A 88 20.98 8.19 3.44
N ALA A 89 20.61 9.44 3.76
CA ALA A 89 21.27 10.23 4.79
C ALA A 89 21.16 9.56 6.17
N PHE A 90 19.98 9.00 6.50
CA PHE A 90 19.78 8.21 7.72
C PHE A 90 20.68 6.97 7.75
N LEU A 91 20.75 6.21 6.65
CA LEU A 91 21.60 5.02 6.59
C LEU A 91 23.09 5.39 6.72
N THR A 92 23.49 6.50 6.12
CA THR A 92 24.87 7.00 6.21
C THR A 92 25.20 7.46 7.63
N SER A 93 24.31 8.20 8.31
CA SER A 93 24.58 8.72 9.66
C SER A 93 24.64 7.65 10.74
N TYR A 94 23.82 6.59 10.64
CA TYR A 94 23.73 5.56 11.68
C TYR A 94 24.52 4.29 11.36
N PHE A 95 24.73 3.98 10.08
CA PHE A 95 25.35 2.72 9.64
C PHE A 95 26.58 2.93 8.74
N ASN A 96 26.96 4.18 8.45
CA ASN A 96 28.06 4.51 7.53
C ASN A 96 27.92 3.78 6.17
N PHE A 97 26.69 3.73 5.67
CA PHE A 97 26.31 3.03 4.44
C PHE A 97 25.37 3.90 3.61
N SER A 98 25.74 4.16 2.35
CA SER A 98 24.82 4.76 1.36
C SER A 98 24.24 3.66 0.48
N LEU A 99 22.92 3.53 0.53
CA LEU A 99 22.16 2.63 -0.34
C LEU A 99 22.18 3.14 -1.78
N ASN A 100 22.13 4.47 -1.96
CA ASN A 100 22.17 5.08 -3.28
C ASN A 100 23.51 4.82 -3.97
N GLU A 101 24.64 5.02 -3.28
CA GLU A 101 25.97 4.72 -3.85
C GLU A 101 26.12 3.23 -4.16
N TYR A 102 25.69 2.36 -3.24
CA TYR A 102 25.77 0.91 -3.43
C TYR A 102 24.99 0.43 -4.66
N MET A 103 23.80 1.01 -4.89
CA MET A 103 22.93 0.66 -6.02
C MET A 103 23.23 1.48 -7.30
N GLY A 104 24.10 2.49 -7.22
CA GLY A 104 24.35 3.44 -8.31
C GLY A 104 23.14 4.34 -8.62
N TRP A 105 22.27 4.60 -7.65
CA TRP A 105 21.10 5.45 -7.83
C TRP A 105 21.45 6.93 -7.76
N THR A 106 20.92 7.69 -8.71
CA THR A 106 21.10 9.14 -8.81
C THR A 106 19.89 9.93 -8.29
N ARG A 107 18.80 9.23 -7.93
CA ARG A 107 17.55 9.82 -7.43
C ARG A 107 17.11 9.17 -6.11
N ASN A 108 16.16 9.81 -5.44
CA ASN A 108 15.44 9.24 -4.32
C ASN A 108 14.47 8.15 -4.84
N ASN A 109 14.54 6.94 -4.28
CA ASN A 109 13.70 5.80 -4.65
C ASN A 109 12.67 5.44 -3.54
N PHE A 110 12.37 6.37 -2.63
CA PHE A 110 11.36 6.12 -1.59
C PHE A 110 9.99 5.84 -2.19
N ASP A 111 9.60 6.61 -3.20
CA ASP A 111 8.32 6.43 -3.87
C ASP A 111 8.15 5.04 -4.49
N ARG A 112 9.15 4.60 -5.26
CA ARG A 112 9.26 3.22 -5.76
C ARG A 112 9.13 2.15 -4.68
N LEU A 113 9.72 2.39 -3.51
CA LEU A 113 9.58 1.49 -2.38
C LEU A 113 8.12 1.46 -1.90
N ILE A 114 7.44 2.61 -1.82
CA ILE A 114 6.02 2.69 -1.47
C ILE A 114 5.15 1.99 -2.50
N HIS A 115 5.41 2.12 -3.81
CA HIS A 115 4.70 1.36 -4.84
C HIS A 115 4.89 -0.16 -4.66
N LEU A 116 6.12 -0.63 -4.44
CA LEU A 116 6.36 -2.04 -4.13
C LEU A 116 5.59 -2.51 -2.89
N LEU A 117 5.62 -1.71 -1.83
CA LEU A 117 4.94 -2.02 -0.56
C LEU A 117 3.42 -1.91 -0.66
N TYR A 118 2.88 -1.04 -1.51
CA TYR A 118 1.47 -0.95 -1.82
C TYR A 118 0.95 -2.32 -2.29
N GLY A 119 1.60 -2.89 -3.29
CA GLY A 119 1.26 -4.22 -3.77
C GLY A 119 1.51 -5.30 -2.71
N LEU A 120 2.66 -5.28 -2.05
CA LEU A 120 3.04 -6.32 -1.09
C LEU A 120 2.13 -6.38 0.13
N LEU A 121 1.75 -5.22 0.67
CA LEU A 121 1.01 -5.09 1.92
C LEU A 121 -0.50 -5.10 1.68
N LEU A 122 -1.01 -4.48 0.62
CA LEU A 122 -2.46 -4.33 0.42
C LEU A 122 -3.12 -5.46 -0.37
N ALA A 123 -2.36 -6.26 -1.14
CA ALA A 123 -2.93 -7.40 -1.85
C ALA A 123 -3.58 -8.44 -0.90
N SER A 124 -3.04 -8.62 0.31
CA SER A 124 -3.60 -9.55 1.31
C SER A 124 -4.93 -9.07 1.93
N PRO A 125 -5.06 -7.82 2.43
CA PRO A 125 -6.34 -7.23 2.80
C PRO A 125 -7.39 -7.28 1.69
N ILE A 126 -6.99 -6.97 0.45
CA ILE A 126 -7.90 -7.01 -0.71
C ILE A 126 -8.38 -8.44 -0.96
N ARG A 127 -7.48 -9.43 -0.92
CA ARG A 127 -7.83 -10.85 -1.00
C ARG A 127 -8.84 -11.24 0.08
N GLU A 128 -8.60 -10.80 1.31
CA GLU A 128 -9.51 -11.06 2.44
C GLU A 128 -10.92 -10.53 2.17
N LEU A 129 -11.05 -9.32 1.61
CA LEU A 129 -12.33 -8.75 1.20
C LEU A 129 -13.00 -9.58 0.10
N TYR A 130 -12.27 -9.93 -0.97
CA TYR A 130 -12.82 -10.77 -2.04
C TYR A 130 -13.30 -12.13 -1.55
N CYS A 131 -12.53 -12.79 -0.67
CA CYS A 131 -12.95 -14.07 -0.09
C CYS A 131 -14.17 -13.93 0.82
N ARG A 132 -14.25 -12.86 1.62
CA ARG A 132 -15.32 -12.71 2.64
C ARG A 132 -16.61 -12.10 2.11
N ILE A 133 -16.52 -11.17 1.17
CA ILE A 133 -17.67 -10.42 0.64
C ILE A 133 -18.16 -11.06 -0.66
N ALA A 134 -17.25 -11.29 -1.60
CA ALA A 134 -17.59 -11.84 -2.92
C ALA A 134 -17.57 -13.38 -2.97
N GLY A 135 -17.17 -14.05 -1.87
CA GLY A 135 -17.11 -15.51 -1.81
C GLY A 135 -16.12 -16.13 -2.79
N MET A 136 -15.10 -15.38 -3.21
CA MET A 136 -14.11 -15.85 -4.19
C MET A 136 -13.22 -16.94 -3.57
N LYS A 137 -13.00 -17.99 -4.35
CA LYS A 137 -12.29 -19.21 -3.95
C LYS A 137 -11.30 -19.66 -5.03
N GLY A 138 -10.35 -20.52 -4.65
CA GLY A 138 -9.38 -21.12 -5.56
C GLY A 138 -8.58 -20.08 -6.32
N PHE A 139 -8.31 -20.32 -7.60
CA PHE A 139 -7.48 -19.49 -8.48
C PHE A 139 -7.88 -18.01 -8.47
N TRP A 140 -9.19 -17.74 -8.61
CA TRP A 140 -9.71 -16.37 -8.70
C TRP A 140 -9.48 -15.56 -7.41
N SER A 141 -9.35 -16.22 -6.26
CA SER A 141 -9.02 -15.53 -5.00
C SER A 141 -7.61 -14.95 -4.96
N TYR A 142 -6.71 -15.39 -5.85
CA TYR A 142 -5.33 -14.88 -5.95
C TYR A 142 -5.17 -13.92 -7.13
N LEU A 143 -5.88 -14.17 -8.24
CA LEU A 143 -5.81 -13.30 -9.42
C LEU A 143 -6.54 -11.96 -9.20
N ALA A 144 -7.69 -11.96 -8.52
CA ALA A 144 -8.48 -10.75 -8.29
C ALA A 144 -7.74 -9.63 -7.53
N PRO A 145 -7.08 -9.89 -6.38
CA PRO A 145 -6.30 -8.85 -5.69
C PRO A 145 -5.12 -8.35 -6.52
N LEU A 146 -4.44 -9.24 -7.27
CA LEU A 146 -3.35 -8.84 -8.17
C LEU A 146 -3.86 -7.86 -9.24
N ASN A 147 -4.93 -8.22 -9.94
CA ASN A 147 -5.52 -7.36 -10.97
C ASN A 147 -6.03 -6.03 -10.40
N LEU A 148 -6.61 -6.05 -9.19
CA LEU A 148 -7.07 -4.82 -8.57
C LEU A 148 -5.91 -3.88 -8.27
N ILE A 149 -4.82 -4.38 -7.67
CA ILE A 149 -3.61 -3.57 -7.41
C ILE A 149 -3.03 -3.00 -8.70
N MET A 150 -2.92 -3.81 -9.75
CA MET A 150 -2.42 -3.33 -11.05
C MET A 150 -3.28 -2.21 -11.61
N ALA A 151 -4.60 -2.39 -11.58
CA ALA A 151 -5.54 -1.40 -12.08
C ALA A 151 -5.53 -0.10 -11.25
N THR A 152 -5.50 -0.20 -9.92
CA THR A 152 -5.48 0.97 -9.05
C THR A 152 -4.13 1.69 -9.05
N SER A 153 -3.01 0.97 -9.23
CA SER A 153 -1.71 1.61 -9.45
C SER A 153 -1.73 2.42 -10.74
N MET A 154 -2.22 1.85 -11.85
CA MET A 154 -2.37 2.60 -13.10
C MET A 154 -3.29 3.82 -12.95
N LEU A 155 -4.42 3.68 -12.25
CA LEU A 155 -5.30 4.82 -12.00
C LEU A 155 -4.64 5.90 -11.16
N TYR A 156 -3.77 5.53 -10.22
CA TYR A 156 -3.01 6.47 -9.40
C TYR A 156 -2.05 7.29 -10.27
N GLU A 157 -1.25 6.65 -11.12
CA GLU A 157 -0.36 7.36 -12.08
C GLU A 157 -1.13 8.33 -13.00
N LEU A 158 -2.33 7.95 -13.42
CA LEU A 158 -3.18 8.81 -14.24
C LEU A 158 -3.70 10.03 -13.45
N VAL A 159 -3.94 9.87 -12.15
CA VAL A 159 -4.30 10.99 -11.25
C VAL A 159 -3.10 11.91 -11.06
N GLU A 160 -1.89 11.38 -10.88
CA GLU A 160 -0.67 12.20 -10.76
C GLU A 160 -0.38 12.97 -12.03
N TRP A 161 -0.49 12.33 -13.20
CA TRP A 161 -0.41 13.03 -14.47
C TRP A 161 -1.46 14.14 -14.58
N GLY A 162 -2.73 13.85 -14.26
CA GLY A 162 -3.81 14.84 -14.30
C GLY A 162 -3.59 16.00 -13.31
N ALA A 163 -3.05 15.72 -12.12
CA ALA A 163 -2.71 16.73 -11.12
C ALA A 163 -1.55 17.61 -11.62
N ALA A 164 -0.52 17.03 -12.22
CA ALA A 164 0.59 17.76 -12.82
C ALA A 164 0.12 18.73 -13.92
N GLU A 165 -0.77 18.28 -14.81
CA GLU A 165 -1.37 19.11 -15.86
C GLU A 165 -2.27 20.22 -15.29
N THR A 166 -2.98 19.96 -14.18
CA THR A 166 -3.95 20.91 -13.61
C THR A 166 -3.28 21.98 -12.75
N PHE A 167 -2.37 21.59 -11.87
CA PHE A 167 -1.70 22.51 -10.94
C PHE A 167 -0.48 23.17 -11.58
N GLY A 168 0.23 22.45 -12.46
CA GLY A 168 1.44 22.93 -13.14
C GLY A 168 2.54 23.40 -12.18
N GLY A 169 3.59 24.00 -12.77
CA GLY A 169 4.70 24.60 -12.04
C GLY A 169 5.42 23.63 -11.10
N ASP A 170 5.99 24.18 -10.03
CA ASP A 170 6.76 23.40 -9.06
C ASP A 170 5.89 22.43 -8.25
N LEU A 171 4.63 22.79 -7.97
CA LEU A 171 3.70 21.95 -7.20
C LEU A 171 3.33 20.68 -7.98
N GLY A 172 2.93 20.82 -9.25
CA GLY A 172 2.58 19.68 -10.09
C GLY A 172 3.78 18.74 -10.32
N MET A 173 4.97 19.29 -10.49
CA MET A 173 6.19 18.50 -10.68
C MET A 173 6.69 17.83 -9.39
N ALA A 174 6.46 18.46 -8.23
CA ALA A 174 6.76 17.87 -6.93
C ALA A 174 5.86 16.66 -6.65
N TYR A 175 4.54 16.83 -6.83
CA TYR A 175 3.57 15.75 -6.67
C TYR A 175 3.81 14.59 -7.66
N LEU A 176 4.10 14.91 -8.93
CA LEU A 176 4.41 13.89 -9.95
C LEU A 176 5.70 13.10 -9.67
N GLY A 177 6.61 13.60 -8.83
CA GLY A 177 7.71 12.80 -8.28
C GLY A 177 8.79 12.27 -9.25
N THR A 178 8.70 12.51 -10.56
CA THR A 178 9.53 11.85 -11.59
C THR A 178 11.04 11.97 -11.38
N GLN A 179 11.50 13.07 -10.79
CA GLN A 179 12.92 13.37 -10.59
C GLN A 179 13.73 13.27 -11.91
N GLY A 180 13.09 13.60 -13.05
CA GLY A 180 13.69 13.50 -14.39
C GLY A 180 13.66 12.10 -15.02
N ASP A 181 13.06 11.10 -14.37
CA ASP A 181 12.87 9.77 -14.94
C ASP A 181 11.62 9.72 -15.83
N ILE A 182 11.80 9.65 -17.13
CA ILE A 182 10.69 9.58 -18.11
C ILE A 182 9.87 8.28 -18.00
N TRP A 183 10.41 7.27 -17.32
CA TRP A 183 9.76 5.96 -17.15
C TRP A 183 9.18 5.78 -15.75
N ASP A 184 9.03 6.84 -14.96
CA ASP A 184 8.70 6.69 -13.54
C ASP A 184 7.41 5.90 -13.31
N ALA A 185 6.30 6.43 -13.82
CA ALA A 185 4.99 5.78 -13.74
C ALA A 185 5.00 4.32 -14.20
N HIS A 186 5.81 3.97 -15.21
CA HIS A 186 5.94 2.59 -15.69
C HIS A 186 6.63 1.69 -14.67
N LYS A 187 7.70 2.19 -14.04
CA LYS A 187 8.44 1.48 -13.00
C LYS A 187 7.62 1.37 -11.72
N ASP A 188 6.87 2.39 -11.37
CA ASP A 188 6.01 2.44 -10.19
C ASP A 188 4.85 1.45 -10.31
N MET A 189 4.16 1.44 -11.46
CA MET A 189 3.19 0.39 -11.79
C MET A 189 3.80 -1.02 -11.78
N ALA A 190 5.01 -1.19 -12.32
CA ALA A 190 5.68 -2.48 -12.35
C ALA A 190 6.04 -2.97 -10.94
N LEU A 191 6.49 -2.08 -10.06
CA LEU A 191 6.82 -2.38 -8.68
C LEU A 191 5.58 -2.72 -7.85
N ALA A 192 4.49 -1.96 -8.01
CA ALA A 192 3.21 -2.30 -7.39
C ALA A 192 2.71 -3.68 -7.84
N SER A 193 2.80 -3.97 -9.13
CA SER A 193 2.44 -5.28 -9.69
C SER A 193 3.32 -6.40 -9.12
N LEU A 194 4.64 -6.18 -9.02
CA LEU A 194 5.59 -7.13 -8.47
C LEU A 194 5.33 -7.40 -6.99
N GLY A 195 5.06 -6.37 -6.20
CA GLY A 195 4.73 -6.50 -4.78
C GLY A 195 3.48 -7.37 -4.57
N ALA A 196 2.43 -7.11 -5.34
CA ALA A 196 1.20 -7.92 -5.28
C ALA A 196 1.44 -9.37 -5.73
N LEU A 197 2.25 -9.58 -6.77
CA LEU A 197 2.61 -10.91 -7.24
C LEU A 197 3.35 -11.69 -6.15
N ILE A 198 4.32 -11.07 -5.48
CA ILE A 198 5.06 -11.67 -4.35
C ILE A 198 4.10 -12.02 -3.21
N ALA A 199 3.22 -11.08 -2.81
CA ALA A 199 2.24 -11.31 -1.74
C ALA A 199 1.31 -12.50 -2.06
N MET A 200 0.82 -12.57 -3.30
CA MET A 200 -0.06 -13.66 -3.74
C MET A 200 0.69 -14.98 -3.88
N ALA A 201 1.93 -14.99 -4.34
CA ALA A 201 2.77 -16.19 -4.40
C ALA A 201 3.07 -16.74 -3.00
N ILE A 202 3.40 -15.89 -2.03
CA ILE A 202 3.60 -16.29 -0.62
C ILE A 202 2.30 -16.86 -0.05
N THR A 203 1.17 -16.17 -0.25
CA THR A 203 -0.14 -16.61 0.26
C THR A 203 -0.55 -17.95 -0.36
N LEU A 204 -0.33 -18.10 -1.67
CA LEU A 204 -0.57 -19.33 -2.41
C LEU A 204 0.28 -20.48 -1.85
N TYR A 205 1.57 -20.26 -1.66
CA TYR A 205 2.48 -21.25 -1.11
C TYR A 205 2.02 -21.69 0.28
N ILE A 206 1.74 -20.75 1.19
CA ILE A 206 1.28 -21.06 2.56
C ILE A 206 -0.03 -21.87 2.52
N ASN A 207 -1.02 -21.42 1.73
CA ASN A 207 -2.31 -22.10 1.65
C ASN A 207 -2.20 -23.50 1.04
N SER A 208 -1.34 -23.70 0.04
CA SER A 208 -1.08 -25.03 -0.56
C SER A 208 -0.50 -26.05 0.43
N ARG A 209 0.12 -25.57 1.53
CA ARG A 209 0.68 -26.44 2.58
C ARG A 209 -0.30 -26.70 3.73
N ILE A 210 -1.22 -25.77 4.00
CA ILE A 210 -2.06 -25.80 5.20
C ILE A 210 -3.50 -26.23 4.90
N GLN A 211 -4.05 -25.84 3.75
CA GLN A 211 -5.44 -26.14 3.37
C GLN A 211 -5.53 -27.56 2.78
N LYS A 212 -6.32 -28.43 3.41
CA LYS A 212 -6.43 -29.85 3.03
C LYS A 212 -7.09 -30.03 1.65
N ASP A 213 -8.05 -29.18 1.33
CA ASP A 213 -8.88 -29.19 0.12
C ASP A 213 -8.39 -28.22 -0.95
N PHE A 214 -7.17 -27.66 -0.80
CA PHE A 214 -6.63 -26.64 -1.70
C PHE A 214 -6.70 -27.03 -3.18
N GLY A 215 -6.26 -28.24 -3.52
CA GLY A 215 -6.24 -28.71 -4.91
C GLY A 215 -7.64 -28.87 -5.49
N GLU A 216 -8.59 -29.35 -4.69
CA GLU A 216 -9.99 -29.48 -5.11
C GLU A 216 -10.63 -28.11 -5.32
N GLU A 217 -10.47 -27.18 -4.37
CA GLU A 217 -10.99 -25.81 -4.49
C GLU A 217 -10.41 -25.09 -5.72
N TRP A 218 -9.11 -25.27 -5.98
CA TRP A 218 -8.45 -24.73 -7.17
C TRP A 218 -9.09 -25.25 -8.46
N GLN A 219 -9.22 -26.56 -8.61
CA GLN A 219 -9.80 -27.18 -9.81
C GLN A 219 -11.27 -26.78 -9.99
N LEU A 220 -12.06 -26.78 -8.92
CA LEU A 220 -13.46 -26.37 -8.96
C LEU A 220 -13.61 -24.90 -9.37
N SER A 221 -12.70 -24.02 -8.95
CA SER A 221 -12.75 -22.60 -9.31
C SER A 221 -12.56 -22.32 -10.81
N LEU A 222 -11.94 -23.25 -11.55
CA LEU A 222 -11.71 -23.15 -12.99
C LEU A 222 -12.77 -23.87 -13.83
N LYS A 223 -13.70 -24.61 -13.20
CA LYS A 223 -14.78 -25.28 -13.95
C LYS A 223 -15.79 -24.25 -14.46
N LEU A 224 -16.25 -24.46 -15.69
CA LEU A 224 -17.36 -23.70 -16.26
C LEU A 224 -18.64 -23.98 -15.46
N LYS A 225 -19.36 -22.91 -15.12
CA LYS A 225 -20.68 -22.98 -14.49
C LYS A 225 -21.72 -22.90 -15.60
N PHE A 226 -22.48 -23.98 -15.77
CA PHE A 226 -23.63 -24.05 -16.68
C PHE A 226 -24.93 -23.98 -15.88
#